data_AF-A0A8T4LV58-F1
#
_entry.id   AF-A0A8T4LV58-F1
#
_cell.length_a   1.000
_cell.length_b   1.000
_cell.length_c   1.000
_cell.angle_alpha   90.00
_cell.angle_beta   90.00
_cell.angle_gamma   90.00
#
_symmetry.space_group_name_H-M   'P 1'
#
loop_
_entity.id
_entity.type
_entity.pdbx_description
1 polymer ?
#
loop_
_entity_poly.entity_id
_entity_poly.type
_entity_poly.pdbx_seq_one_letter_code
_entity_poly.pdbx_strand_id
1 'polypeptide(L)'
;MAPEQAQNSTNNNSPVSWEQNQSQGNYSLPGNYTHLSFSYSPGETVKNLVSFNGVKRFYCLHVPASYKPTSPTPIVFVFHGSGGTAYGTERSSGFTPVAEENGFIAIYPQGLGTSRAEMGQPKIITILPSIPTREPSGWNSGSSESYSSMHNLDDLGFIMEILEKSKSELNVDERKVYST
;
A
#
# COMPACT_ATOMS: atom_id res chain seq x y z
N MET A 1 5.97 -27.65 -49.86
CA MET A 1 5.32 -26.40 -49.42
C MET A 1 4.98 -26.57 -47.95
N ALA A 2 5.29 -25.55 -47.16
CA ALA A 2 5.63 -25.61 -45.72
C ALA A 2 4.46 -25.90 -44.75
N PRO A 3 4.75 -26.35 -43.51
CA PRO A 3 3.77 -26.43 -42.44
C PRO A 3 3.55 -25.05 -41.79
N GLU A 4 2.29 -24.76 -41.47
CA GLU A 4 1.85 -23.53 -40.82
C GLU A 4 2.26 -23.54 -39.34
N GLN A 5 3.08 -22.56 -38.94
CA GLN A 5 3.60 -22.40 -37.58
C GLN A 5 2.58 -21.67 -36.71
N ALA A 6 2.34 -22.23 -35.52
CA ALA A 6 1.60 -21.60 -34.43
C ALA A 6 2.26 -20.27 -34.02
N GLN A 7 1.50 -19.18 -34.04
CA GLN A 7 1.90 -17.91 -33.44
C GLN A 7 1.78 -18.01 -31.92
N ASN A 8 2.92 -18.11 -31.26
CA ASN A 8 3.07 -18.02 -29.81
C ASN A 8 3.15 -16.51 -29.45
N SER A 9 2.06 -15.91 -28.98
CA SER A 9 2.07 -14.55 -28.44
C SER A 9 2.53 -14.59 -26.97
N THR A 10 3.84 -14.50 -26.76
CA THR A 10 4.39 -14.22 -25.43
C THR A 10 4.10 -12.75 -25.08
N ASN A 11 3.02 -12.51 -24.33
CA ASN A 11 2.82 -11.24 -23.63
C ASN A 11 3.88 -11.12 -22.53
N ASN A 12 4.98 -10.44 -22.86
CA ASN A 12 6.02 -10.03 -21.91
C ASN A 12 5.50 -8.85 -21.08
N ASN A 13 4.63 -9.12 -20.11
CA ASN A 13 4.35 -8.21 -19.00
C ASN A 13 4.84 -8.85 -17.71
N SER A 14 6.16 -8.97 -17.57
CA SER A 14 6.78 -9.17 -16.27
C SER A 14 6.71 -7.85 -15.49
N PRO A 15 6.31 -7.85 -14.21
CA PRO A 15 6.36 -6.65 -13.39
C PRO A 15 7.81 -6.14 -13.34
N VAL A 16 8.01 -4.87 -13.66
CA VAL A 16 9.33 -4.24 -13.56
C VAL A 16 9.72 -4.20 -12.08
N SER A 17 10.76 -4.94 -11.70
CA SER A 17 11.24 -5.02 -10.33
C SER A 17 11.90 -3.72 -9.90
N TRP A 18 11.68 -3.29 -8.65
CA TRP A 18 12.23 -2.08 -8.03
C TRP A 18 13.75 -1.87 -8.23
N GLU A 19 14.53 -2.95 -8.30
CA GLU A 19 15.99 -2.92 -8.51
C GLU A 19 16.39 -2.30 -9.86
N GLN A 20 15.54 -2.45 -10.87
CA GLN A 20 15.86 -1.97 -12.22
C GLN A 20 15.70 -0.44 -12.36
N ASN A 21 14.89 0.20 -11.51
CA ASN A 21 14.64 1.65 -11.56
C ASN A 21 15.63 2.52 -10.76
N GLN A 22 16.52 1.93 -9.95
CA GLN A 22 17.47 2.72 -9.14
C GLN A 22 18.59 3.37 -9.98
N SER A 23 18.91 2.84 -11.16
CA SER A 23 20.08 3.27 -11.94
C SER A 23 19.92 4.62 -12.66
N GLN A 24 18.73 5.22 -12.69
CA GLN A 24 18.43 6.36 -13.58
C GLN A 24 17.93 7.64 -12.87
N GLY A 25 17.81 7.67 -11.54
CA GLY A 25 17.55 8.91 -10.78
C GLY A 25 16.29 9.71 -11.14
N ASN A 26 15.40 9.15 -11.97
CA ASN A 26 14.18 9.80 -12.45
C ASN A 26 12.98 8.94 -12.09
N TYR A 27 12.42 9.16 -10.91
CA TYR A 27 11.07 8.68 -10.60
C TYR A 27 10.07 9.62 -11.29
N SER A 28 9.76 9.34 -12.55
CA SER A 28 8.49 9.75 -13.13
C SER A 28 7.52 8.58 -12.93
N LEU A 29 6.49 8.79 -12.11
CA LEU A 29 5.47 7.77 -11.86
C LEU A 29 4.84 7.35 -13.22
N PRO A 30 4.90 6.06 -13.60
CA PRO A 30 4.34 5.62 -14.87
C PRO A 30 2.82 5.46 -14.74
N GLY A 31 2.05 6.48 -15.14
CA GLY A 31 0.64 6.29 -15.48
C GLY A 31 -0.28 7.48 -15.27
N ASN A 32 -1.39 7.48 -16.03
CA ASN A 32 -2.55 8.32 -15.78
C ASN A 32 -3.28 7.79 -14.53
N TYR A 33 -2.99 8.34 -13.35
CA TYR A 33 -3.71 8.02 -12.12
C TYR A 33 -5.05 8.76 -12.10
N THR A 34 -6.16 8.02 -12.08
CA THR A 34 -7.42 8.60 -11.62
C THR A 34 -7.31 8.75 -10.11
N HIS A 35 -7.27 10.00 -9.62
CA HIS A 35 -7.19 10.33 -8.19
C HIS A 35 -8.43 9.78 -7.47
N LEU A 36 -8.37 8.52 -7.05
CA LEU A 36 -9.27 8.01 -6.02
C LEU A 36 -8.83 8.66 -4.71
N SER A 37 -9.71 9.52 -4.20
CA SER A 37 -9.73 10.24 -2.91
C SER A 37 -8.47 10.14 -2.03
N PHE A 38 -7.69 11.24 -1.96
CA PHE A 38 -6.94 11.58 -0.76
C PHE A 38 -7.86 12.38 0.16
N SER A 39 -8.02 11.97 1.41
CA SER A 39 -8.89 12.63 2.38
C SER A 39 -8.27 12.51 3.76
N TYR A 40 -8.28 13.64 4.48
CA TYR A 40 -7.83 13.74 5.85
C TYR A 40 -8.61 14.83 6.58
N SER A 41 -8.72 14.68 7.89
CA SER A 41 -9.09 15.73 8.82
C SER A 41 -8.11 15.65 10.00
N PRO A 42 -7.50 16.75 10.46
CA PRO A 42 -6.73 16.73 11.69
C PRO A 42 -7.58 16.21 12.86
N GLY A 43 -7.02 15.29 13.66
CA GLY A 43 -7.71 14.63 14.76
C GLY A 43 -8.45 13.34 14.37
N GLU A 44 -8.43 12.96 13.10
CA GLU A 44 -9.22 11.84 12.59
C GLU A 44 -8.38 10.81 11.84
N THR A 45 -8.80 9.55 11.94
CA THR A 45 -8.33 8.46 11.08
C THR A 45 -9.28 8.28 9.90
N VAL A 46 -8.78 8.46 8.68
CA VAL A 46 -9.55 8.33 7.43
C VAL A 46 -9.04 7.17 6.59
N LYS A 47 -9.95 6.39 5.99
CA LYS A 47 -9.62 5.37 5.01
C LYS A 47 -9.39 6.01 3.65
N ASN A 48 -8.23 5.80 3.06
CA ASN A 48 -7.87 6.25 1.72
C ASN A 48 -7.72 5.06 0.78
N LEU A 49 -8.21 5.20 -0.46
CA LEU A 49 -8.08 4.19 -1.51
C LEU A 49 -7.15 4.70 -2.60
N VAL A 50 -6.26 3.84 -3.10
CA VAL A 50 -5.37 4.15 -4.22
C VAL A 50 -5.43 3.02 -5.24
N SER A 51 -5.37 3.36 -6.52
CA SER A 51 -5.17 2.38 -7.58
C SER A 51 -3.67 2.25 -7.82
N PHE A 52 -3.09 1.09 -7.49
CA PHE A 52 -1.66 0.82 -7.64
C PHE A 52 -1.47 -0.43 -8.50
N ASN A 53 -0.72 -0.31 -9.61
CA ASN A 53 -0.53 -1.37 -10.61
C ASN A 53 -1.85 -2.04 -11.07
N GLY A 54 -2.91 -1.25 -11.25
CA GLY A 54 -4.24 -1.73 -11.66
C GLY A 54 -5.05 -2.41 -10.55
N VAL A 55 -4.54 -2.46 -9.32
CA VAL A 55 -5.22 -3.04 -8.15
C VAL A 55 -5.64 -1.93 -7.19
N LYS A 56 -6.89 -1.97 -6.70
CA LYS A 56 -7.31 -1.06 -5.63
C LYS A 56 -6.68 -1.51 -4.31
N ARG A 57 -5.87 -0.64 -3.72
CA ARG A 57 -5.28 -0.77 -2.38
C ARG A 57 -5.92 0.24 -1.45
N PHE A 58 -5.78 0.05 -0.14
CA PHE A 58 -6.19 1.07 0.82
C PHE A 58 -5.24 1.13 2.01
N TYR A 59 -5.32 2.24 2.74
CA TYR A 59 -4.62 2.47 3.99
C TYR A 59 -5.49 3.32 4.91
N CYS A 60 -5.29 3.22 6.22
CA CYS A 60 -5.83 4.18 7.18
C CYS A 60 -4.78 5.26 7.42
N LEU A 61 -5.19 6.52 7.34
CA LEU A 61 -4.34 7.69 7.55
C LEU A 61 -4.88 8.43 8.77
N HIS A 62 -4.06 8.54 9.82
CA HIS A 62 -4.35 9.38 10.96
C HIS A 62 -3.47 10.63 10.89
N VAL A 63 -4.12 11.80 10.81
CA VAL A 63 -3.44 13.10 10.88
C VAL A 63 -3.73 13.69 12.27
N PRO A 64 -2.70 14.00 13.07
CA PRO A 64 -2.93 14.41 14.45
C PRO A 64 -3.64 15.77 14.50
N ALA A 65 -4.42 16.03 15.54
CA ALA A 65 -5.14 17.31 15.70
C ALA A 65 -4.19 18.53 15.73
N SER A 66 -2.93 18.31 16.12
CA SER A 66 -1.86 19.31 16.15
C SER A 66 -1.28 19.67 14.78
N TYR A 67 -1.64 18.95 13.70
CA TYR A 67 -1.12 19.17 12.36
C TYR A 67 -1.37 20.60 11.87
N LYS A 68 -0.32 21.21 11.29
CA LYS A 68 -0.37 22.54 10.67
C LYS A 68 0.28 22.49 9.29
N PRO A 69 -0.38 22.97 8.22
CA PRO A 69 0.21 23.02 6.87
C PRO A 69 1.49 23.85 6.77
N THR A 70 1.82 24.66 7.79
CA THR A 70 3.03 25.49 7.84
C THR A 70 4.21 24.84 8.58
N SER A 71 4.03 23.64 9.13
CA SER A 71 5.06 22.94 9.92
C SER A 71 5.31 21.53 9.37
N PRO A 72 6.56 21.19 8.98
CA PRO A 72 6.91 19.83 8.56
C PRO A 72 6.57 18.81 9.65
N THR A 73 5.81 17.78 9.27
CA THR A 73 5.26 16.77 10.18
C THR A 73 5.86 15.38 9.88
N PRO A 74 6.41 14.67 10.88
CA PRO A 74 6.94 13.32 10.69
C PRO A 74 5.86 12.32 10.25
N ILE A 75 6.28 11.24 9.57
CA ILE A 75 5.43 10.09 9.25
C ILE A 75 5.93 8.84 9.95
N VAL A 76 5.00 8.03 10.46
CA VAL A 76 5.25 6.67 10.92
C VAL A 76 4.32 5.71 10.18
N PHE A 77 4.89 4.76 9.44
CA PHE A 77 4.16 3.62 8.91
C PHE A 77 4.05 2.50 9.95
N VAL A 78 2.85 2.02 10.21
CA VAL A 78 2.57 0.99 11.20
C VAL A 78 2.00 -0.24 10.50
N PHE A 79 2.83 -1.25 10.32
CA PHE A 79 2.46 -2.43 9.56
C PHE A 79 1.78 -3.48 10.44
N HIS A 80 0.74 -4.11 9.91
CA HIS A 80 0.15 -5.28 10.55
C HIS A 80 1.00 -6.53 10.26
N GLY A 81 1.01 -7.48 11.21
CA GLY A 81 1.61 -8.80 11.01
C GLY A 81 0.78 -9.70 10.09
N SER A 82 1.24 -10.94 9.90
CA SER A 82 0.54 -11.95 9.10
C SER A 82 -0.88 -12.17 9.60
N GLY A 83 -1.85 -12.02 8.70
CA GLY A 83 -3.26 -12.19 9.01
C GLY A 83 -3.91 -10.99 9.73
N GLY A 84 -3.16 -9.90 9.91
CA GLY A 84 -3.69 -8.65 10.41
C GLY A 84 -4.41 -7.82 9.33
N THR A 85 -4.92 -6.67 9.76
CA THR A 85 -5.57 -5.67 8.92
C THR A 85 -5.15 -4.27 9.35
N ALA A 86 -5.21 -3.30 8.44
CA ALA A 86 -4.94 -1.90 8.73
C ALA A 86 -5.83 -1.38 9.88
N TYR A 87 -7.14 -1.66 9.83
CA TYR A 87 -8.07 -1.27 10.89
C TYR A 87 -7.78 -1.97 12.22
N GLY A 88 -7.43 -3.27 12.18
CA GLY A 88 -7.10 -4.03 13.37
C GLY A 88 -5.89 -3.44 14.08
N THR A 89 -4.82 -3.14 13.32
CA THR A 89 -3.60 -2.54 13.85
C THR A 89 -3.80 -1.10 14.29
N GLU A 90 -4.57 -0.28 13.55
CA GLU A 90 -4.90 1.08 13.97
C GLU A 90 -5.56 1.11 15.36
N ARG A 91 -6.49 0.18 15.61
CA ARG A 91 -7.21 0.11 16.89
C ARG A 91 -6.40 -0.50 18.03
N SER A 92 -5.47 -1.42 17.75
CA SER A 92 -4.82 -2.23 18.78
C SER A 92 -3.36 -1.85 19.05
N SER A 93 -2.68 -1.18 18.12
CA SER A 93 -1.24 -0.89 18.23
C SER A 93 -0.92 0.23 19.22
N GLY A 94 -1.89 1.09 19.56
CA GLY A 94 -1.68 2.27 20.40
C GLY A 94 -0.99 3.44 19.68
N PHE A 95 -0.64 3.32 18.40
CA PHE A 95 0.06 4.38 17.68
C PHE A 95 -0.80 5.63 17.42
N THR A 96 -2.13 5.50 17.30
CA THR A 96 -3.01 6.67 17.09
C THR A 96 -2.96 7.65 18.29
N PRO A 97 -3.16 7.21 19.55
CA PRO A 97 -2.92 8.09 20.72
C PRO A 97 -1.50 8.68 20.80
N VAL A 98 -0.47 7.89 20.46
CA VAL A 98 0.92 8.35 20.49
C VAL A 98 1.18 9.40 19.39
N ALA A 99 0.54 9.27 18.23
CA ALA A 99 0.56 10.22 17.12
C ALA A 99 -0.03 11.57 17.52
N GLU A 100 -1.18 11.55 18.22
CA GLU A 100 -1.80 12.75 18.78
C GLU A 100 -0.89 13.44 19.80
N GLU A 101 -0.30 12.68 20.73
CA GLU A 101 0.57 13.22 21.78
C GLU A 101 1.87 13.84 21.22
N ASN A 102 2.46 13.22 20.20
CA ASN A 102 3.79 13.58 19.70
C ASN A 102 3.80 14.34 18.37
N GLY A 103 2.63 14.54 17.75
CA GLY A 103 2.48 15.34 16.53
C GLY A 103 3.14 14.71 15.31
N PHE A 104 2.84 13.44 15.03
CA PHE A 104 3.23 12.78 13.77
C PHE A 104 2.02 12.17 13.06
N ILE A 105 2.13 12.00 11.74
CA ILE A 105 1.12 11.32 10.93
C ILE A 105 1.35 9.82 11.03
N ALA A 106 0.32 9.06 11.42
CA ALA A 106 0.38 7.59 11.46
C ALA A 106 -0.34 7.02 10.23
N ILE A 107 0.33 6.12 9.53
CA ILE A 107 -0.20 5.46 8.32
C ILE A 107 -0.25 3.96 8.59
N TYR A 108 -1.42 3.35 8.36
CA TYR A 108 -1.65 1.92 8.52
C TYR A 108 -1.99 1.30 7.16
N PRO A 109 -1.01 0.81 6.40
CA PRO A 109 -1.24 0.23 5.09
C PRO A 109 -1.91 -1.15 5.18
N GLN A 110 -2.73 -1.49 4.18
CA GLN A 110 -3.32 -2.83 4.06
C GLN A 110 -2.54 -3.69 3.05
N GLY A 111 -2.05 -4.85 3.51
CA GLY A 111 -1.50 -5.89 2.65
C GLY A 111 -2.54 -6.55 1.76
N LEU A 112 -2.11 -7.36 0.80
CA LEU A 112 -3.00 -8.15 -0.07
C LEU A 112 -2.88 -9.65 0.24
N GLY A 113 -3.94 -10.41 -0.05
CA GLY A 113 -3.90 -11.88 -0.09
C GLY A 113 -4.22 -12.57 1.24
N THR A 114 -5.04 -13.62 1.16
CA THR A 114 -5.55 -14.41 2.28
C THR A 114 -4.55 -15.45 2.80
N SER A 115 -4.74 -15.88 4.04
CA SER A 115 -3.94 -16.94 4.69
C SER A 115 -4.11 -18.30 3.99
N ARG A 116 -3.15 -19.21 4.24
CA ARG A 116 -3.08 -20.63 3.81
C ARG A 116 -4.40 -21.44 3.87
N ALA A 117 -5.44 -20.97 4.56
CA ALA A 117 -6.72 -21.66 4.71
C ALA A 117 -7.58 -21.73 3.42
N GLU A 118 -7.24 -20.97 2.37
CA GLU A 118 -8.00 -20.94 1.10
C GLU A 118 -7.31 -21.66 -0.07
N MET A 119 -6.35 -22.58 0.18
CA MET A 119 -5.64 -23.38 -0.85
C MET A 119 -6.52 -24.41 -1.61
N GLY A 120 -7.80 -24.12 -1.84
CA GLY A 120 -8.70 -24.91 -2.68
C GLY A 120 -9.51 -24.11 -3.70
N GLN A 121 -9.58 -22.78 -3.56
CA GLN A 121 -10.27 -21.90 -4.50
C GLN A 121 -9.59 -20.52 -4.47
N PRO A 122 -8.80 -20.13 -5.48
CA PRO A 122 -8.37 -18.75 -5.61
C PRO A 122 -9.61 -17.93 -5.95
N LYS A 123 -10.32 -17.43 -4.93
CA LYS A 123 -11.13 -16.24 -5.13
C LYS A 123 -10.12 -15.13 -5.38
N ILE A 124 -9.93 -14.78 -6.65
CA ILE A 124 -9.62 -13.39 -7.01
C ILE A 124 -10.59 -12.57 -6.17
N ILE A 125 -10.11 -11.93 -5.11
CA ILE A 125 -10.88 -10.95 -4.36
C ILE A 125 -11.06 -9.80 -5.36
N THR A 126 -12.09 -9.96 -6.20
CA THR A 126 -12.76 -8.86 -6.84
C THR A 126 -13.23 -8.01 -5.69
N ILE A 127 -12.53 -6.90 -5.47
CA ILE A 127 -12.87 -5.88 -4.50
C ILE A 127 -14.22 -5.32 -4.92
N LEU A 128 -15.28 -5.99 -4.50
CA LEU A 128 -16.60 -5.40 -4.50
C LEU A 128 -16.54 -4.23 -3.50
N PRO A 129 -17.03 -3.04 -3.87
CA PRO A 129 -17.00 -1.85 -3.02
C PRO A 129 -17.79 -2.01 -1.69
N SER A 130 -18.42 -3.16 -1.48
CA SER A 130 -19.29 -3.46 -0.34
C SER A 130 -18.71 -4.45 0.68
N ILE A 131 -17.49 -4.99 0.49
CA ILE A 131 -16.88 -5.89 1.49
C ILE A 131 -15.89 -5.09 2.36
N PRO A 132 -16.19 -4.86 3.65
CA PRO A 132 -15.18 -4.41 4.60
C PRO A 132 -14.22 -5.58 4.77
N THR A 133 -13.03 -5.50 4.21
CA THR A 133 -12.03 -6.58 4.25
C THR A 133 -11.59 -6.82 5.69
N ARG A 134 -12.34 -7.68 6.39
CA ARG A 134 -11.99 -8.36 7.64
C ARG A 134 -11.08 -9.57 7.37
N GLU A 135 -10.69 -9.78 6.12
CA GLU A 135 -9.92 -10.95 5.72
C GLU A 135 -8.44 -10.77 6.10
N PRO A 136 -7.82 -11.81 6.71
CA PRO A 136 -6.41 -11.80 7.09
C PRO A 136 -5.53 -11.51 5.87
N SER A 137 -4.61 -10.54 5.94
CA SER A 137 -3.74 -10.20 4.81
C SER A 137 -2.24 -10.32 5.08
N GLY A 138 -1.43 -10.40 4.02
CA GLY A 138 0.02 -10.55 4.10
C GLY A 138 0.80 -9.56 3.24
N TRP A 139 2.11 -9.46 3.52
CA TRP A 139 3.08 -8.66 2.76
C TRP A 139 3.92 -9.57 1.86
N ASN A 140 4.38 -9.04 0.74
CA ASN A 140 5.48 -9.61 -0.02
C ASN A 140 6.79 -9.39 0.77
N SER A 141 6.99 -10.21 1.79
CA SER A 141 8.16 -10.18 2.68
C SER A 141 9.33 -11.01 2.14
N GLY A 142 9.24 -11.52 0.91
CA GLY A 142 10.24 -12.42 0.32
C GLY A 142 10.13 -13.88 0.74
N SER A 143 9.09 -14.27 1.49
CA SER A 143 8.84 -15.68 1.83
C SER A 143 8.17 -16.40 0.66
N SER A 144 8.75 -17.47 0.14
CA SER A 144 8.17 -18.26 -0.97
C SER A 144 6.77 -18.85 -0.69
N GLU A 145 6.32 -18.82 0.56
CA GLU A 145 5.06 -19.42 1.01
C GLU A 145 3.88 -18.42 1.13
N SER A 146 4.10 -17.11 1.00
CA SER A 146 3.03 -16.11 1.10
C SER A 146 2.39 -15.82 -0.25
N TYR A 147 1.06 -15.60 -0.26
CA TYR A 147 0.31 -15.22 -1.46
C TYR A 147 0.97 -14.04 -2.20
N SER A 148 1.35 -13.01 -1.44
CA SER A 148 1.97 -11.80 -1.97
C SER A 148 3.30 -12.08 -2.68
N SER A 149 4.10 -13.03 -2.19
CA SER A 149 5.36 -13.41 -2.83
C SER A 149 5.12 -14.30 -4.05
N MET A 150 4.14 -15.21 -4.00
CA MET A 150 3.76 -16.05 -5.15
C MET A 150 3.21 -15.22 -6.33
N HIS A 151 2.62 -14.07 -6.04
CA HIS A 151 2.06 -13.15 -7.05
C HIS A 151 2.95 -11.93 -7.34
N ASN A 152 4.17 -11.90 -6.80
CA ASN A 152 5.14 -10.81 -6.97
C ASN A 152 4.52 -9.41 -6.75
N LEU A 153 3.74 -9.27 -5.67
CA LEU A 153 3.06 -8.01 -5.37
C LEU A 153 4.10 -6.97 -4.96
N ASP A 154 4.07 -5.82 -5.63
CA ASP A 154 4.97 -4.71 -5.35
C ASP A 154 4.49 -3.90 -4.15
N ASP A 155 4.64 -4.47 -2.95
CA ASP A 155 4.25 -3.80 -1.71
C ASP A 155 5.17 -2.60 -1.40
N LEU A 156 6.45 -2.67 -1.74
CA LEU A 156 7.36 -1.54 -1.57
C LEU A 156 6.93 -0.34 -2.43
N GLY A 157 6.63 -0.58 -3.71
CA GLY A 157 6.09 0.46 -4.59
C GLY A 157 4.76 1.02 -4.09
N PHE A 158 3.88 0.19 -3.52
CA PHE A 158 2.65 0.66 -2.88
C PHE A 158 2.92 1.58 -1.67
N ILE A 159 3.89 1.24 -0.81
CA ILE A 159 4.26 2.11 0.32
C ILE A 159 4.87 3.42 -0.16
N MET A 160 5.72 3.38 -1.19
CA MET A 160 6.28 4.58 -1.81
C MET A 160 5.20 5.47 -2.42
N GLU A 161 4.20 4.88 -3.08
CA GLU A 161 3.05 5.63 -3.61
C GLU A 161 2.27 6.35 -2.50
N ILE A 162 2.05 5.71 -1.36
CA ILE A 162 1.41 6.36 -0.21
C ILE A 162 2.26 7.52 0.29
N LEU A 163 3.57 7.31 0.43
CA LEU A 163 4.49 8.35 0.89
C LEU A 163 4.48 9.57 -0.04
N GLU A 164 4.61 9.36 -1.35
CA GLU A 164 4.61 10.45 -2.33
C GLU A 164 3.27 11.19 -2.35
N LYS A 165 2.14 10.48 -2.25
CA LYS A 165 0.81 11.09 -2.13
C LYS A 165 0.66 11.90 -0.83
N SER A 166 1.21 11.41 0.28
CA SER A 166 1.24 12.16 1.54
C SER A 166 2.08 13.44 1.42
N LYS A 167 3.24 13.40 0.75
CA LYS A 167 4.07 14.60 0.53
C LYS A 167 3.41 15.64 -0.38
N SER A 168 2.61 15.20 -1.37
CA SER A 168 1.94 16.14 -2.27
C SER A 168 0.77 16.89 -1.63
N GLU A 169 0.20 16.34 -0.55
CA GLU A 169 -1.06 16.83 0.04
C GLU A 169 -0.91 17.33 1.49
N LEU A 170 0.18 16.93 2.18
CA LEU A 170 0.51 17.30 3.56
C LEU A 170 1.92 17.89 3.64
N ASN A 171 2.16 18.75 4.62
CA ASN A 171 3.51 19.25 4.92
C ASN A 171 4.30 18.21 5.70
N VAL A 172 4.95 17.28 4.99
CA VAL A 172 5.71 16.16 5.55
C VAL A 172 7.16 16.55 5.80
N ASP A 173 7.71 16.16 6.95
CA ASP A 173 9.16 16.19 7.19
C ASP A 173 9.81 14.97 6.51
N GLU A 174 10.30 15.17 5.28
CA GLU A 174 10.89 14.09 4.47
C GLU A 174 12.14 13.45 5.10
N ARG A 175 12.74 14.08 6.11
CA ARG A 175 13.87 13.52 6.86
C ARG A 175 13.44 12.63 8.02
N LYS A 176 12.14 12.55 8.30
CA LYS A 176 11.55 11.84 9.43
C LYS A 176 10.40 10.95 8.99
N VAL A 177 10.75 9.93 8.21
CA VAL A 177 9.86 8.86 7.79
C VAL A 177 10.35 7.56 8.45
N TYR A 178 9.50 6.97 9.28
CA TYR A 178 9.81 5.77 10.06
C TYR A 178 8.80 4.64 9.77
N SER A 179 9.14 3.43 10.16
CA SER A 179 8.26 2.25 10.04
C SER A 179 8.44 1.26 11.18
N THR A 180 7.40 0.47 11.49
CA THR A 180 7.43 -0.65 12.44
C THR A 180 6.74 -1.90 11.90
#